data_AF-A0A7C8YCA9-F1
#
_entry.id   AF-A0A7C8YCA9-F1
#
_cell.length_a   1.000
_cell.length_b   1.000
_cell.length_c   1.000
_cell.angle_alpha   90.00
_cell.angle_beta   90.00
_cell.angle_gamma   90.00
#
_symmetry.space_group_name_H-M   'P 1'
#
loop_
_entity.id
_entity.type
_entity.pdbx_description
1 polymer ?
#
loop_
_entity_poly.entity_id
_entity_poly.type
_entity_poly.pdbx_seq_one_letter_code
_entity_poly.pdbx_strand_id
1 'polypeptide(L)'
;MGYLLNTILAPARGLTMNPHSAIECEKILSSALSILESFWLKDSQKFLLGYDQPTIADLSAVCELMQFEVLDEEEKNKIFAPYGKIQQWIERIKAATRPHFDEVHQHLLFEDRPRFREAAGKSAS
;
A
#
# COMPACT_ATOMS: atom_id res chain seq x y z
N MET A 1 5.11 -3.32 4.43
CA MET A 1 6.46 -2.74 4.58
C MET A 1 7.63 -3.57 4.07
N GLY A 2 7.80 -4.83 4.48
CA GLY A 2 8.99 -5.61 4.09
C GLY A 2 9.22 -5.72 2.58
N TYR A 3 8.14 -5.90 1.79
CA TYR A 3 8.22 -5.93 0.33
C TYR A 3 8.84 -4.63 -0.23
N LEU A 4 8.21 -3.47 0.04
CA LEU A 4 8.67 -2.17 -0.41
C LEU A 4 10.11 -1.85 0.04
N LEU A 5 10.47 -2.22 1.28
CA LEU A 5 11.85 -2.02 1.74
C LEU A 5 12.86 -2.77 0.87
N ASN A 6 12.59 -4.03 0.57
CA ASN A 6 13.50 -4.88 -0.18
C ASN A 6 13.46 -4.66 -1.70
N THR A 7 12.48 -3.91 -2.22
CA THR A 7 12.33 -3.64 -3.67
C THR A 7 12.56 -2.19 -4.09
N ILE A 8 12.28 -1.19 -3.25
CA ILE A 8 12.32 0.22 -3.69
C ILE A 8 12.79 1.21 -2.63
N LEU A 9 12.50 0.99 -1.34
CA LEU A 9 12.81 2.00 -0.31
C LEU A 9 14.26 1.91 0.20
N ALA A 10 14.90 0.73 0.15
CA ALA A 10 16.25 0.52 0.68
C ALA A 10 17.31 1.50 0.12
N PRO A 11 17.38 1.73 -1.21
CA PRO A 11 18.40 2.63 -1.79
C PRO A 11 18.37 4.05 -1.23
N ALA A 12 17.18 4.62 -1.02
CA ALA A 12 17.04 5.97 -0.44
C ALA A 12 17.49 6.07 1.02
N ARG A 13 17.74 4.92 1.67
CA ARG A 13 18.26 4.81 3.04
C ARG A 13 19.74 4.40 3.09
N GLY A 14 20.42 4.35 1.93
CA GLY A 14 21.80 3.87 1.83
C GLY A 14 21.93 2.35 2.03
N LEU A 15 20.83 1.61 1.90
CA LEU A 15 20.79 0.15 2.02
C LEU A 15 20.65 -0.47 0.62
N THR A 16 21.07 -1.73 0.48
CA THR A 16 20.89 -2.49 -0.75
C THR A 16 19.52 -3.19 -0.77
N MET A 17 18.93 -3.29 -1.96
CA MET A 17 17.76 -4.14 -2.19
C MET A 17 18.11 -5.62 -1.98
N ASN A 18 17.11 -6.43 -1.62
CA ASN A 18 17.29 -7.86 -1.41
C ASN A 18 16.14 -8.64 -2.09
N PRO A 19 16.35 -9.13 -3.33
CA PRO A 19 15.32 -9.84 -4.09
C PRO A 19 14.80 -11.11 -3.40
N HIS A 20 15.67 -11.85 -2.70
CA HIS A 20 15.25 -13.05 -1.98
C HIS A 20 14.31 -12.71 -0.82
N SER A 21 14.65 -11.69 -0.03
CA SER A 21 13.77 -11.19 1.03
C SER A 21 12.49 -10.55 0.47
N ALA A 22 12.54 -9.92 -0.70
CA ALA A 22 11.37 -9.37 -1.36
C ALA A 22 10.34 -10.47 -1.70
N ILE A 23 10.79 -11.61 -2.25
CA ILE A 23 9.93 -12.76 -2.58
C ILE A 23 9.23 -13.31 -1.33
N GLU A 24 9.97 -13.49 -0.22
CA GLU A 24 9.36 -13.96 1.03
C GLU A 24 8.38 -12.94 1.61
N CYS A 25 8.72 -11.65 1.54
CA CYS A 25 7.81 -10.59 1.96
C CYS A 25 6.56 -10.50 1.08
N GLU A 26 6.66 -10.80 -0.21
CA GLU A 26 5.53 -10.82 -1.14
C GLU A 26 4.55 -11.94 -0.76
N LYS A 27 5.02 -13.13 -0.40
CA LYS A 27 4.16 -14.23 0.09
C LYS A 27 3.37 -13.82 1.35
N ILE A 28 4.04 -13.14 2.28
CA ILE A 28 3.41 -12.62 3.51
C ILE A 28 2.38 -11.55 3.17
N LEU A 29 2.73 -10.62 2.28
CA LEU A 29 1.83 -9.57 1.80
C LEU A 29 0.57 -10.17 1.16
N SER A 30 0.72 -11.10 0.23
CA SER A 30 -0.40 -11.76 -0.45
C SER A 30 -1.30 -12.53 0.53
N SER A 31 -0.72 -13.16 1.55
CA SER A 31 -1.49 -13.81 2.62
C SER A 31 -2.28 -12.80 3.45
N ALA A 32 -1.66 -11.67 3.83
CA ALA A 32 -2.32 -10.61 4.57
C ALA A 32 -3.45 -9.94 3.77
N LEU A 33 -3.23 -9.63 2.50
CA LEU A 33 -4.24 -9.08 1.59
C LEU A 33 -5.40 -10.07 1.39
N SER A 34 -5.11 -11.37 1.27
CA SER A 34 -6.14 -12.40 1.20
C SER A 34 -7.02 -12.44 2.46
N ILE A 35 -6.42 -12.36 3.65
CA ILE A 35 -7.17 -12.30 4.92
C ILE A 35 -8.00 -11.00 5.00
N LEU A 36 -7.43 -9.87 4.61
CA LEU A 36 -8.13 -8.58 4.58
C LEU A 36 -9.36 -8.63 3.65
N GLU A 37 -9.20 -9.15 2.44
CA GLU A 37 -10.26 -9.27 1.42
C GLU A 37 -11.36 -10.29 1.80
N SER A 38 -10.96 -11.45 2.34
CA SER A 38 -11.88 -12.59 2.55
C SER A 38 -12.55 -12.59 3.91
N PHE A 39 -11.86 -12.13 4.96
CA PHE A 39 -12.35 -12.19 6.33
C PHE A 39 -12.84 -10.82 6.82
N TRP A 40 -12.01 -9.78 6.70
CA TRP A 40 -12.32 -8.44 7.23
C TRP A 40 -13.23 -7.62 6.32
N LEU A 41 -13.17 -7.85 5.01
CA LEU A 41 -14.05 -7.23 4.00
C LEU A 41 -15.04 -8.26 3.43
N LYS A 42 -15.45 -9.24 4.24
CA LYS A 42 -16.44 -10.23 3.84
C LYS A 42 -17.81 -9.60 3.55
N ASP A 43 -18.66 -10.31 2.82
CA ASP A 43 -20.08 -9.96 2.60
C ASP A 43 -20.34 -8.51 2.14
N SER A 44 -19.41 -7.93 1.38
CA SER A 44 -19.49 -6.54 0.89
C SER A 44 -19.59 -5.48 2.00
N GLN A 45 -19.01 -5.75 3.18
CA GLN A 45 -18.89 -4.76 4.25
C GLN A 45 -18.22 -3.49 3.74
N LYS A 46 -18.76 -2.33 4.15
CA LYS A 46 -18.25 -1.02 3.73
C LYS A 46 -16.90 -0.70 4.37
N PHE A 47 -16.71 -1.10 5.63
CA PHE A 47 -15.54 -0.84 6.49
C PHE A 47 -15.24 -2.08 7.36
N LEU A 48 -14.02 -2.19 7.90
CA LEU A 48 -13.47 -3.42 8.49
C LEU A 48 -14.30 -3.99 9.67
N LEU A 49 -14.95 -3.11 10.43
CA LEU A 49 -15.77 -3.51 11.59
C LEU A 49 -17.27 -3.57 11.27
N GLY A 50 -17.65 -3.44 10.00
CA GLY A 50 -19.04 -3.51 9.53
C GLY A 50 -19.91 -2.28 9.84
N TYR A 51 -19.33 -1.20 10.38
CA TYR A 51 -20.03 0.06 10.58
C TYR A 51 -20.26 0.81 9.27
N ASP A 52 -21.12 1.83 9.30
CA ASP A 52 -21.39 2.72 8.15
C ASP A 52 -20.36 3.86 7.99
N GLN A 53 -19.42 4.01 8.93
CA GLN A 53 -18.35 5.00 8.93
C GLN A 53 -17.00 4.34 9.21
N PRO A 54 -15.88 4.86 8.67
CA PRO A 54 -14.56 4.30 8.94
C PRO A 54 -14.17 4.50 10.40
N THR A 55 -13.40 3.56 10.92
CA THR A 55 -12.83 3.60 12.27
C THR A 55 -11.32 3.79 12.22
N ILE A 56 -10.67 3.88 13.40
CA ILE A 56 -9.21 3.89 13.47
C ILE A 56 -8.58 2.62 12.88
N ALA A 57 -9.29 1.48 12.90
CA ALA A 57 -8.82 0.25 12.27
C ALA A 57 -8.71 0.43 10.74
N ASP A 58 -9.71 1.08 10.15
CA ASP A 58 -9.74 1.39 8.73
C ASP A 58 -8.60 2.33 8.33
N LEU A 59 -8.47 3.45 9.05
CA LEU A 59 -7.41 4.44 8.82
C LEU A 59 -6.01 3.84 8.95
N SER A 60 -5.76 3.09 10.04
CA SER A 60 -4.44 2.49 10.28
C SER A 60 -4.07 1.51 9.17
N ALA A 61 -5.02 0.67 8.73
CA ALA A 61 -4.77 -0.31 7.69
C ALA A 61 -4.56 0.33 6.31
N VAL A 62 -5.36 1.34 5.94
CA VAL A 62 -5.18 2.04 4.67
C VAL A 62 -3.84 2.78 4.63
N CYS A 63 -3.43 3.45 5.71
CA CYS A 63 -2.13 4.14 5.75
C CYS A 63 -0.95 3.20 5.44
N GLU A 64 -1.00 1.94 5.88
CA GLU A 64 0.01 0.94 5.54
C GLU A 64 -0.01 0.55 4.05
N LEU A 65 -1.19 0.53 3.41
CA LEU A 65 -1.33 0.24 1.99
C LEU A 65 -0.98 1.44 1.10
N MET A 66 -1.21 2.67 1.57
CA MET A 66 -0.91 3.88 0.81
C MET A 66 0.57 4.01 0.49
N GLN A 67 1.46 3.41 1.29
CA GLN A 67 2.89 3.39 0.99
C GLN A 67 3.22 2.69 -0.34
N PHE A 68 2.33 1.85 -0.89
CA PHE A 68 2.51 1.26 -2.21
C PHE A 68 2.31 2.26 -3.35
N GLU A 69 1.81 3.48 -3.10
CA GLU A 69 1.75 4.56 -4.09
C GLU A 69 3.13 5.02 -4.60
N VAL A 70 4.22 4.60 -3.95
CA VAL A 70 5.58 4.81 -4.47
C VAL A 70 5.90 3.95 -5.69
N LEU A 71 5.11 2.90 -5.96
CA LEU A 71 5.23 2.03 -7.12
C LEU A 71 4.45 2.61 -8.31
N ASP A 72 4.84 2.21 -9.53
CA ASP A 72 4.07 2.58 -10.72
C ASP A 72 2.79 1.73 -10.84
N GLU A 73 1.84 2.19 -11.67
CA GLU A 73 0.53 1.56 -11.81
C GLU A 73 0.61 0.09 -12.21
N GLU A 74 1.55 -0.29 -13.09
CA GLU A 74 1.74 -1.69 -13.48
C GLU A 74 2.18 -2.57 -12.30
N GLU A 75 3.11 -2.07 -11.47
CA GLU A 75 3.62 -2.77 -10.28
C GLU A 75 2.53 -2.89 -9.22
N LYS A 76 1.77 -1.82 -8.96
CA LYS A 76 0.62 -1.84 -8.05
C LYS A 76 -0.44 -2.83 -8.54
N ASN A 77 -0.75 -2.83 -9.84
CA ASN A 77 -1.74 -3.72 -10.41
C ASN A 77 -1.36 -5.20 -10.25
N LYS A 78 -0.08 -5.57 -10.38
CA LYS A 78 0.37 -6.95 -10.13
C LYS A 78 0.05 -7.42 -8.70
N ILE A 79 0.08 -6.51 -7.73
CA ILE A 79 -0.17 -6.79 -6.31
C ILE A 79 -1.67 -6.76 -6.00
N PHE A 80 -2.37 -5.70 -6.41
CA PHE A 80 -3.72 -5.40 -5.95
C PHE A 80 -4.83 -5.88 -6.88
N ALA A 81 -4.56 -6.24 -8.14
CA ALA A 81 -5.59 -6.69 -9.09
C ALA A 81 -6.46 -7.86 -8.58
N PRO A 82 -5.93 -8.85 -7.84
CA PRO A 82 -6.77 -9.92 -7.29
C PRO A 82 -7.75 -9.48 -6.18
N TYR A 83 -7.57 -8.27 -5.62
CA TYR A 83 -8.21 -7.82 -4.38
C TYR A 83 -9.17 -6.65 -4.62
N GLY A 84 -10.23 -6.90 -5.38
CA GLY A 84 -11.18 -5.87 -5.80
C GLY A 84 -11.94 -5.20 -4.65
N LYS A 85 -12.22 -5.91 -3.54
CA LYS A 85 -12.89 -5.31 -2.38
C LYS A 85 -11.96 -4.37 -1.62
N ILE A 86 -10.68 -4.72 -1.47
CA ILE A 86 -9.67 -3.83 -0.89
C ILE A 86 -9.59 -2.54 -1.69
N GLN A 87 -9.54 -2.61 -3.03
CA GLN A 87 -9.51 -1.40 -3.88
C GLN A 87 -10.74 -0.50 -3.63
N GLN A 88 -11.94 -1.07 -3.62
CA GLN A 88 -13.16 -0.31 -3.33
C GLN A 88 -13.18 0.26 -1.91
N TRP A 89 -12.69 -0.49 -0.93
CA TRP A 89 -12.63 -0.08 0.47
C TRP A 89 -11.65 1.09 0.67
N ILE A 90 -10.48 1.07 0.03
CA ILE A 90 -9.55 2.20 0.02
C ILE A 90 -10.25 3.47 -0.52
N GLU A 91 -10.95 3.37 -1.65
CA GLU A 91 -11.65 4.53 -2.23
C GLU A 91 -12.78 5.06 -1.34
N ARG A 92 -13.50 4.17 -0.63
CA ARG A 92 -14.51 4.59 0.36
C ARG A 92 -13.88 5.37 1.51
N ILE A 93 -12.71 4.93 2.01
CA ILE A 93 -12.00 5.62 3.09
C ILE A 93 -11.50 6.97 2.62
N LYS A 94 -10.86 7.04 1.44
CA LYS A 94 -10.45 8.30 0.82
C LYS A 94 -11.62 9.28 0.76
N ALA A 95 -12.77 8.85 0.23
CA ALA A 95 -13.95 9.69 0.12
C ALA A 95 -14.49 10.16 1.49
N ALA A 96 -14.52 9.27 2.49
CA ALA A 96 -15.03 9.57 3.83
C ALA A 96 -14.11 10.48 4.65
N THR A 97 -12.83 10.60 4.28
CA THR A 97 -11.80 11.29 5.08
C THR A 97 -11.20 12.51 4.36
N ARG A 98 -11.80 12.91 3.23
CA ARG A 98 -11.50 14.17 2.56
C ARG A 98 -11.90 15.38 3.41
N PRO A 99 -11.14 16.50 3.35
CA PRO A 99 -9.96 16.71 2.50
C PRO A 99 -8.65 16.15 3.08
N HIS A 100 -8.62 15.83 4.38
CA HIS A 100 -7.40 15.52 5.12
C HIS A 100 -6.62 14.32 4.57
N PHE A 101 -7.32 13.34 4.01
CA PHE A 101 -6.65 12.25 3.32
C PHE A 101 -5.75 12.76 2.19
N ASP A 102 -6.29 13.63 1.33
CA ASP A 102 -5.58 14.13 0.17
C ASP A 102 -4.41 15.03 0.61
N GLU A 103 -4.65 15.90 1.61
CA GLU A 103 -3.62 16.79 2.19
C GLU A 103 -2.40 16.02 2.71
N VAL A 104 -2.61 14.95 3.48
CA VAL A 104 -1.51 14.17 4.08
C VAL A 104 -0.76 13.35 3.03
N HIS A 105 -1.45 12.80 2.03
CA HIS A 105 -0.83 11.94 1.02
C HIS A 105 -0.17 12.70 -0.14
N GLN A 106 -0.33 14.03 -0.22
CA GLN A 106 0.41 14.86 -1.19
C GLN A 106 1.92 14.71 -1.04
N HIS A 107 2.44 14.73 0.19
CA HIS A 107 3.87 14.57 0.44
C HIS A 107 4.38 13.20 -0.05
N LEU A 108 3.62 12.13 0.21
CA LEU A 108 3.95 10.79 -0.27
C LEU A 108 4.04 10.73 -1.81
N LEU A 109 3.09 11.35 -2.49
CA LEU A 109 2.97 11.29 -3.95
C LEU A 109 3.97 12.20 -4.68
N PHE A 110 4.21 13.41 -4.15
CA PHE A 110 4.96 14.45 -4.86
C PHE A 110 6.41 14.60 -4.39
N GLU A 111 6.75 14.12 -3.20
CA GLU A 111 8.12 14.22 -2.67
C GLU A 111 8.76 12.84 -2.49
N ASP A 112 8.10 11.93 -1.76
CA ASP A 112 8.67 10.63 -1.44
C ASP A 112 8.75 9.70 -2.65
N ARG A 113 7.68 9.56 -3.43
CA ARG A 113 7.68 8.69 -4.62
C ARG A 113 8.82 9.04 -5.59
N PRO A 114 9.01 10.29 -6.06
CA PRO A 114 10.12 10.63 -6.93
C PRO A 114 11.48 10.30 -6.31
N ARG A 115 11.67 10.62 -5.03
CA ARG A 115 12.91 10.34 -4.29
C ARG A 115 13.25 8.84 -4.25
N PHE A 116 12.26 7.99 -3.95
CA PHE A 116 12.47 6.55 -3.91
C PHE A 116 12.74 5.96 -5.30
N ARG A 117 12.03 6.42 -6.35
CA ARG A 117 12.27 5.98 -7.73
C ARG A 117 13.65 6.37 -8.24
N GLU A 118 14.08 7.61 -7.98
CA GLU A 118 15.41 8.08 -8.37
C GLU A 118 16.52 7.25 -7.70
N ALA A 119 16.41 7.02 -6.39
CA ALA A 119 17.38 6.24 -5.65
C ALA A 119 17.46 4.77 -6.13
N ALA A 120 16.31 4.16 -6.42
CA ALA A 120 16.25 2.80 -6.95
C ALA A 120 16.88 2.72 -8.35
N GLY A 121 16.61 3.69 -9.23
CA GLY A 121 17.20 3.75 -10.57
C GLY A 121 18.73 3.85 -10.55
N LYS A 122 19.30 4.70 -9.70
CA LYS A 122 20.76 4.84 -9.53
C LYS A 122 21.43 3.59 -8.97
N SER A 123 20.71 2.79 -8.18
CA SER A 123 21.24 1.55 -7.63
C SER A 123 21.21 0.39 -8.65
N ALA A 124 20.44 0.51 -9.73
CA ALA A 124 20.29 -0.52 -10.76
C ALA A 124 21.23 -0.29 -11.97
N SER A 125 21.84 0.89 -12.08
CA SER A 125 22.82 1.29 -13.10
C SER A 125 24.26 1.02 -12.65
#